data_AF-A0A4W5MGP8-F1
#
_entry.id   AF-A0A4W5MGP8-F1
#
_cell.length_a   1.000
_cell.length_b   1.000
_cell.length_c   1.000
_cell.angle_alpha   90.00
_cell.angle_beta   90.00
_cell.angle_gamma   90.00
#
_symmetry.space_group_name_H-M   'P 1'
#
loop_
_entity.id
_entity.type
_entity.pdbx_description
1 polymer ?
#
loop_
_entity_poly.entity_id
_entity_poly.type
_entity_poly.pdbx_seq_one_letter_code
_entity_poly.pdbx_strand_id
1 'polypeptide(L)'
;AADASNQRDWENSAGKTETNGNIVAPNQWPKDIKVGPHSKEYENTVAKRRKPVTVDTSKAKSYLEALKLSIRQLKWKEFPVGRRSACVIYWHGVSFHDNNNILSGQVNKFSGMIEMLRKISLSRAVRTMQELFPEEYNFYPRS
;
A
#
# COMPACT_ATOMS: atom_id res chain seq x y z
N ALA A 1 7.65 53.06 -0.05
CA ALA A 1 8.84 52.68 0.72
C ALA A 1 8.46 51.48 1.57
N ALA A 2 9.21 50.38 1.44
CA ALA A 2 9.00 49.13 2.15
C ALA A 2 9.81 49.11 3.45
N ASP A 3 9.30 48.45 4.49
CA ASP A 3 10.05 48.01 5.68
C ASP A 3 9.23 46.86 6.29
N ALA A 4 9.52 45.58 6.03
CA ALA A 4 10.60 44.74 6.58
C ALA A 4 10.56 44.64 8.10
N SER A 5 10.16 43.46 8.60
CA SER A 5 10.74 42.74 9.76
C SER A 5 9.70 41.80 10.39
N ASN A 6 9.63 40.58 9.87
CA ASN A 6 9.08 39.43 10.60
C ASN A 6 10.23 38.42 10.73
N GLN A 7 10.81 38.31 11.93
CA GLN A 7 11.81 37.29 12.17
C GLN A 7 11.87 36.89 13.66
N ARG A 8 11.40 35.66 13.91
CA ARG A 8 11.91 34.63 14.84
C ARG A 8 12.05 35.00 16.32
N ASP A 9 11.18 34.40 17.13
CA ASP A 9 11.49 33.93 18.49
C ASP A 9 10.58 32.75 18.85
N TRP A 10 11.12 31.52 18.75
CA TRP A 10 10.82 30.44 19.70
C TRP A 10 11.96 29.40 19.62
N GLU A 11 12.95 29.58 20.45
CA GLU A 11 13.90 28.52 20.78
C GLU A 11 13.40 27.76 22.02
N ASN A 12 13.62 26.44 21.94
CA ASN A 12 13.92 25.53 23.04
C ASN A 12 12.78 24.92 23.89
N SER A 13 12.48 23.68 23.49
CA SER A 13 12.78 22.46 24.28
C SER A 13 11.82 22.07 25.40
N ALA A 14 11.04 21.02 25.15
CA ALA A 14 11.10 19.74 25.88
C ALA A 14 9.84 18.91 25.61
N GLY A 15 9.99 17.67 25.15
CA GLY A 15 8.88 16.72 25.07
C GLY A 15 9.12 15.59 24.09
N LYS A 16 9.75 14.53 24.57
CA LYS A 16 9.86 13.23 23.88
C LYS A 16 8.50 12.54 23.89
N THR A 17 8.09 11.96 22.77
CA THR A 17 7.46 10.62 22.70
C THR A 17 7.45 10.17 21.24
N GLU A 18 8.22 9.12 20.96
CA GLU A 18 8.18 8.36 19.72
C GLU A 18 7.12 7.27 19.84
N THR A 19 6.29 7.10 18.81
CA THR A 19 5.88 5.77 18.32
C THR A 19 5.49 5.87 16.85
N ASN A 20 6.18 5.09 16.02
CA ASN A 20 5.92 4.83 14.59
C ASN A 20 6.16 5.97 13.59
N GLY A 21 7.32 5.91 12.95
CA GLY A 21 7.61 6.66 11.74
C GLY A 21 9.04 6.40 11.27
N ASN A 22 9.29 5.22 10.71
CA ASN A 22 10.62 4.87 10.20
C ASN A 22 10.93 5.74 8.96
N ILE A 23 11.50 6.92 9.16
CA ILE A 23 12.16 7.72 8.12
C ILE A 23 13.62 7.30 8.12
N VAL A 24 14.00 6.51 7.13
CA VAL A 24 15.41 6.20 6.85
C VAL A 24 16.07 7.50 6.39
N ALA A 25 16.95 8.04 7.24
CA ALA A 25 17.84 9.15 6.91
C ALA A 25 18.84 8.73 5.80
N PRO A 26 19.34 9.68 4.99
CA PRO A 26 20.12 9.35 3.80
C PRO A 26 21.52 8.85 4.18
N ASN A 27 21.89 7.73 3.56
CA ASN A 27 23.21 7.10 3.51
C ASN A 27 24.39 8.04 3.75
N GLN A 28 25.05 7.92 4.90
CA GLN A 28 26.38 8.46 5.13
C GLN A 28 27.37 7.29 5.01
N TRP A 29 28.14 7.27 3.91
CA TRP A 29 29.22 6.31 3.74
C TRP A 29 30.51 6.81 4.41
N PRO A 30 31.23 5.94 5.15
CA PRO A 30 32.53 6.26 5.73
C PRO A 30 33.55 6.58 4.63
N LYS A 31 34.33 7.65 4.83
CA LYS A 31 35.46 8.00 3.98
C LYS A 31 36.66 7.12 4.35
N ASP A 32 37.42 6.77 3.30
CA ASP A 32 38.82 6.37 3.31
C ASP A 32 39.17 4.88 3.50
N ILE A 33 39.15 4.11 2.41
CA ILE A 33 40.07 2.95 2.21
C ILE A 33 40.62 2.96 0.77
N LYS A 34 41.95 2.90 0.67
CA LYS A 34 42.79 3.06 -0.54
C LYS A 34 42.54 1.95 -1.57
N VAL A 35 42.46 2.34 -2.85
CA VAL A 35 42.25 1.46 -4.02
C VAL A 35 43.58 0.91 -4.52
N GLY A 36 43.71 -0.42 -4.57
CA GLY A 36 44.72 -1.12 -5.38
C GLY A 36 44.13 -1.50 -6.76
N PRO A 37 44.94 -1.62 -7.83
CA PRO A 37 44.44 -1.80 -9.18
C PRO A 37 44.25 -3.29 -9.52
N HIS A 38 43.01 -3.78 -9.60
CA HIS A 38 42.74 -5.05 -10.28
C HIS A 38 41.31 -5.16 -10.83
N SER A 39 41.23 -5.60 -12.10
CA SER A 39 40.12 -6.22 -12.83
C SER A 39 38.84 -5.41 -13.12
N LYS A 40 38.72 -5.05 -14.41
CA LYS A 40 37.53 -4.57 -15.15
C LYS A 40 36.44 -5.65 -15.28
N GLU A 41 35.92 -6.20 -14.18
CA GLU A 41 34.93 -7.28 -14.27
C GLU A 41 33.85 -7.26 -13.15
N TYR A 42 33.39 -6.08 -12.73
CA TYR A 42 32.28 -5.97 -11.76
C TYR A 42 31.24 -4.90 -12.09
N GLU A 43 31.27 -4.32 -13.30
CA GLU A 43 30.38 -3.22 -13.71
C GLU A 43 29.16 -3.64 -14.55
N ASN A 44 28.81 -4.93 -14.57
CA ASN A 44 27.66 -5.44 -15.34
C ASN A 44 26.47 -5.94 -14.52
N THR A 45 26.43 -5.71 -13.20
CA THR A 45 25.36 -6.28 -12.34
C THR A 45 24.31 -5.27 -11.86
N VAL A 46 24.41 -3.98 -12.22
CA VAL A 46 23.56 -2.91 -11.66
C VAL A 46 22.49 -2.38 -12.64
N ALA A 47 21.89 -3.26 -13.44
CA ALA A 47 20.68 -2.89 -14.20
C ALA A 47 19.77 -4.10 -14.49
N LYS A 48 19.53 -4.99 -13.51
CA LYS A 48 18.37 -5.88 -13.60
C LYS A 48 17.12 -5.00 -13.58
N ARG A 49 16.63 -4.62 -14.76
CA ARG A 49 15.31 -3.99 -14.95
C ARG A 49 14.31 -4.83 -14.17
N ARG A 50 13.80 -4.30 -13.06
CA ARG A 50 12.78 -4.99 -12.26
C ARG A 50 11.64 -5.33 -13.20
N LYS A 51 11.29 -6.62 -13.30
CA LYS A 51 10.20 -7.07 -14.17
C LYS A 51 8.95 -6.24 -13.83
N PRO A 52 8.21 -5.76 -14.83
CA PRO A 52 6.99 -4.98 -14.57
C PRO A 52 6.03 -5.83 -13.74
N VAL A 53 5.38 -5.19 -12.75
CA VAL A 53 4.33 -5.82 -11.94
C VAL A 53 3.24 -6.33 -12.89
N THR A 54 2.76 -7.55 -12.67
CA THR A 54 1.74 -8.18 -13.51
C THR A 54 0.40 -8.15 -12.78
N VAL A 55 -0.65 -7.75 -13.50
CA VAL A 55 -2.00 -7.58 -12.94
C VAL A 55 -3.01 -8.36 -13.77
N ASP A 56 -3.76 -9.26 -13.14
CA ASP A 56 -4.93 -9.90 -13.73
C ASP A 56 -6.18 -9.05 -13.47
N THR A 57 -6.83 -8.61 -14.54
CA THR A 57 -8.05 -7.79 -14.50
C THR A 57 -9.27 -8.51 -15.08
N SER A 58 -9.15 -9.81 -15.39
CA SER A 58 -10.22 -10.62 -16.01
C SER A 58 -11.51 -10.67 -15.20
N LYS A 59 -11.44 -10.41 -13.89
CA LYS A 59 -12.58 -10.39 -12.97
C LYS A 59 -12.90 -9.00 -12.41
N ALA A 60 -12.27 -7.92 -12.89
CA ALA A 60 -12.40 -6.58 -12.32
C ALA A 60 -13.77 -5.90 -12.56
N LYS A 61 -14.48 -6.29 -13.63
CA LYS A 61 -15.83 -5.83 -14.04
C LYS A 61 -16.08 -4.32 -13.82
N SER A 62 -16.65 -3.93 -12.67
CA SER A 62 -17.16 -2.59 -12.36
C SER A 62 -16.09 -1.50 -12.18
N TYR A 63 -14.83 -1.85 -11.94
CA TYR A 63 -13.75 -0.88 -11.69
C TYR A 63 -12.76 -0.75 -12.85
N LEU A 64 -13.08 -1.35 -14.00
CA LEU A 64 -12.10 -1.63 -15.04
C LEU A 64 -11.46 -0.38 -15.64
N GLU A 65 -12.23 0.69 -15.90
CA GLU A 65 -11.70 1.87 -16.59
C GLU A 65 -10.75 2.69 -15.72
N ALA A 66 -11.11 2.94 -14.46
CA ALA A 66 -10.22 3.59 -13.50
C ALA A 66 -8.98 2.73 -13.23
N LEU A 67 -9.15 1.41 -13.10
CA LEU A 67 -8.05 0.48 -12.90
C LEU A 67 -7.07 0.46 -14.07
N LYS A 68 -7.56 0.45 -15.32
CA LYS A 68 -6.73 0.54 -16.52
C LYS A 68 -5.92 1.83 -16.56
N LEU A 69 -6.51 2.95 -16.15
CA LEU A 69 -5.79 4.22 -16.06
C LEU A 69 -4.61 4.11 -15.07
N SER A 70 -4.86 3.60 -13.86
CA SER A 70 -3.84 3.40 -12.83
C SER A 70 -2.74 2.44 -13.29
N ILE A 71 -3.10 1.31 -13.93
CA ILE A 71 -2.14 0.33 -14.46
C ILE A 71 -1.22 0.96 -15.50
N ARG A 72 -1.76 1.78 -16.42
CA ARG A 72 -0.97 2.49 -17.44
C ARG A 72 -0.01 3.50 -16.82
N GLN A 73 -0.46 4.29 -15.84
CA GLN A 73 0.37 5.27 -15.14
C GLN A 73 1.54 4.61 -14.39
N LEU A 74 1.27 3.47 -13.75
CA LEU A 74 2.28 2.70 -13.01
C LEU A 74 3.18 1.85 -13.91
N LYS A 75 2.94 1.84 -15.24
CA LYS A 75 3.66 1.03 -16.23
C LYS A 75 3.64 -0.47 -15.88
N TRP A 76 2.52 -0.94 -15.33
CA TRP A 76 2.30 -2.34 -15.00
C TRP A 76 1.79 -3.11 -16.22
N LYS A 77 2.01 -4.42 -16.23
CA LYS A 77 1.57 -5.32 -17.31
C LYS A 77 0.21 -5.92 -16.97
N GLU A 78 -0.82 -5.50 -17.70
CA GLU A 78 -2.18 -6.00 -17.58
C GLU A 78 -2.41 -7.31 -18.35
N PHE A 79 -3.25 -8.18 -17.79
CA PHE A 79 -3.81 -9.37 -18.44
C PHE A 79 -5.35 -9.36 -18.34
N PRO A 80 -6.06 -8.74 -19.30
CA PRO A 80 -7.50 -8.55 -19.23
C PRO A 80 -8.32 -9.83 -19.46
N VAL A 81 -7.70 -10.87 -20.01
CA VAL A 81 -8.33 -12.18 -20.26
C VAL A 81 -7.73 -13.26 -19.34
N GLY A 82 -6.93 -12.85 -18.35
CA GLY A 82 -6.17 -13.75 -17.48
C GLY A 82 -5.02 -14.43 -18.22
N ARG A 83 -4.31 -15.33 -17.52
CA ARG A 83 -3.23 -16.15 -18.09
C ARG A 83 -2.98 -17.40 -17.25
N ARG A 84 -2.28 -18.39 -17.81
CA ARG A 84 -1.94 -19.65 -17.10
C ARG A 84 -0.89 -19.48 -15.99
N SER A 85 -0.02 -18.48 -16.10
CA SER A 85 1.01 -18.21 -15.10
C SER A 85 0.52 -17.22 -14.03
N ALA A 86 1.02 -17.35 -12.80
CA ALA A 86 0.58 -16.50 -11.70
C ALA A 86 0.89 -15.00 -11.90
N CYS A 87 -0.06 -14.11 -11.60
CA CYS A 87 0.15 -12.67 -11.55
C CYS A 87 0.58 -12.22 -10.15
N VAL A 88 1.22 -11.05 -10.07
CA VAL A 88 1.57 -10.46 -8.77
C VAL A 88 0.33 -9.88 -8.10
N ILE A 89 -0.60 -9.32 -8.87
CA ILE A 89 -1.85 -8.74 -8.38
C ILE A 89 -3.03 -9.34 -9.14
N TYR A 90 -4.10 -9.64 -8.41
CA TYR A 90 -5.40 -10.06 -8.94
C TYR A 90 -6.47 -9.08 -8.48
N TRP A 91 -7.16 -8.45 -9.44
CA TRP A 91 -8.18 -7.47 -9.13
C TRP A 91 -9.58 -7.98 -9.47
N HIS A 92 -10.40 -8.20 -8.44
CA HIS A 92 -11.75 -8.72 -8.56
C HIS A 92 -12.81 -7.66 -8.23
N GLY A 93 -13.89 -7.61 -9.00
CA GLY A 93 -14.98 -6.65 -8.82
C GLY A 93 -15.90 -7.01 -7.65
N VAL A 94 -16.46 -8.22 -7.66
CA VAL A 94 -17.55 -8.62 -6.75
C VAL A 94 -16.99 -9.24 -5.47
N SER A 95 -16.51 -10.47 -5.52
CA SER A 95 -16.00 -11.21 -4.37
C SER A 95 -14.75 -11.99 -4.73
N PHE A 96 -13.97 -12.31 -3.69
CA PHE A 96 -12.99 -13.38 -3.73
C PHE A 96 -13.65 -14.59 -3.05
N HIS A 97 -14.26 -15.47 -3.83
CA HIS A 97 -14.52 -16.84 -3.38
C HIS A 97 -13.34 -17.66 -3.85
N ASP A 98 -12.77 -18.45 -2.93
CA ASP A 98 -11.52 -19.18 -3.06
C ASP A 98 -11.31 -19.70 -4.48
N ASN A 99 -10.53 -18.94 -5.24
CA ASN A 99 -10.12 -19.36 -6.55
C ASN A 99 -8.88 -20.23 -6.34
N ASN A 100 -9.07 -21.55 -6.31
CA ASN A 100 -7.99 -22.53 -6.18
C ASN A 100 -6.85 -22.37 -7.21
N ASN A 101 -7.06 -21.52 -8.23
CA ASN A 101 -6.07 -21.23 -9.27
C ASN A 101 -5.10 -20.10 -8.91
N ILE A 102 -5.28 -19.39 -7.79
CA ILE A 102 -4.36 -18.34 -7.32
C ILE A 102 -3.50 -18.91 -6.20
N LEU A 103 -2.38 -19.53 -6.59
CA LEU A 103 -1.41 -20.12 -5.66
C LEU A 103 -0.46 -19.08 -5.03
N SER A 104 -0.43 -17.85 -5.57
CA SER A 104 0.45 -16.77 -5.13
C SER A 104 -0.06 -15.42 -5.62
N GLY A 105 0.38 -14.32 -4.99
CA GLY A 105 0.06 -12.95 -5.39
C GLY A 105 -0.84 -12.24 -4.38
N GLN A 106 -1.17 -10.99 -4.66
CA GLN A 106 -1.99 -10.12 -3.83
C GLN A 106 -3.39 -9.97 -4.44
N VAL A 107 -4.41 -9.94 -3.59
CA VAL A 107 -5.81 -9.75 -3.96
C VAL A 107 -6.35 -8.49 -3.31
N ASN A 108 -7.29 -7.81 -3.98
CA ASN A 108 -7.88 -6.57 -3.49
C ASN A 108 -9.05 -6.77 -2.49
N LYS A 109 -9.42 -8.02 -2.17
CA LYS A 109 -10.52 -8.35 -1.27
C LYS A 109 -10.05 -9.33 -0.20
N PHE A 110 -10.41 -9.07 1.05
CA PHE A 110 -10.17 -9.98 2.16
C PHE A 110 -11.32 -11.01 2.28
N SER A 111 -10.97 -12.25 2.58
CA SER A 111 -11.95 -13.28 2.96
C SER A 111 -12.69 -12.84 4.23
N GLY A 112 -14.00 -13.10 4.31
CA GLY A 112 -14.84 -12.69 5.45
C GLY A 112 -15.25 -11.21 5.48
N MET A 113 -14.64 -10.33 4.68
CA MET A 113 -14.99 -8.90 4.66
C MET A 113 -16.47 -8.63 4.33
N ILE A 114 -17.12 -9.51 3.58
CA ILE A 114 -18.54 -9.38 3.26
C ILE A 114 -19.44 -9.42 4.50
N GLU A 115 -19.00 -10.08 5.58
CA GLU A 115 -19.71 -10.14 6.85
C GLU A 115 -19.74 -8.77 7.52
N MET A 116 -18.73 -7.93 7.30
CA MET A 116 -18.71 -6.56 7.82
C MET A 116 -19.33 -5.53 6.85
N LEU A 117 -19.44 -5.85 5.56
CA LEU A 117 -20.01 -4.93 4.56
C LEU A 117 -21.54 -5.06 4.40
N ARG A 118 -22.17 -6.08 4.99
CA ARG A 118 -23.63 -6.24 4.97
C ARG A 118 -24.27 -5.48 6.13
N LYS A 119 -25.28 -4.66 5.84
CA LYS A 119 -26.00 -3.85 6.83
C LYS A 119 -26.40 -4.63 8.09
N ILE A 120 -27.05 -5.78 7.92
CA ILE A 120 -27.54 -6.60 9.04
C ILE A 120 -26.37 -7.09 9.91
N SER A 121 -25.34 -7.63 9.28
CA SER A 121 -24.19 -8.20 9.98
C SER A 121 -23.35 -7.12 10.66
N LEU A 122 -23.12 -5.99 9.97
CA LEU A 122 -22.47 -4.82 10.54
C LEU A 122 -23.23 -4.28 11.74
N SER A 123 -24.55 -4.05 11.62
CA SER A 123 -25.37 -3.54 12.72
C SER A 123 -25.34 -4.47 13.93
N ARG A 124 -25.29 -5.79 13.73
CA ARG A 124 -25.15 -6.76 14.84
C ARG A 124 -23.79 -6.65 15.52
N ALA A 125 -22.70 -6.65 14.74
CA ALA A 125 -21.35 -6.53 15.28
C ALA A 125 -21.17 -5.21 16.04
N VAL A 126 -21.64 -4.10 15.49
CA VAL A 126 -21.55 -2.78 16.13
C VAL A 126 -22.39 -2.71 17.40
N ARG A 127 -23.59 -3.32 17.43
CA ARG A 127 -24.41 -3.39 18.65
C ARG A 127 -23.69 -4.10 19.78
N THR A 128 -23.05 -5.23 19.51
CA THR A 128 -22.23 -5.92 20.51
C THR A 128 -21.09 -5.03 21.01
N MET A 129 -20.43 -4.29 20.13
CA MET A 129 -19.38 -3.36 20.55
C MET A 129 -19.92 -2.16 21.33
N GLN A 130 -21.12 -1.68 21.05
CA GLN A 130 -21.81 -0.63 21.83
C GLN A 130 -22.16 -1.10 23.25
N GLU A 131 -22.50 -2.37 23.44
CA GLU A 131 -22.76 -2.94 24.77
C GLU A 131 -21.48 -3.04 25.61
N LEU A 132 -20.34 -3.31 24.96
CA LEU A 132 -19.03 -3.46 25.61
C LEU A 132 -18.32 -2.11 25.84
N PHE A 133 -18.44 -1.20 24.88
CA PHE A 133 -17.68 0.05 24.79
C PHE A 133 -18.60 1.19 24.30
N PRO A 134 -19.57 1.63 25.12
CA PRO A 134 -20.63 2.53 24.69
C PRO A 134 -20.13 3.91 24.28
N GLU A 135 -19.09 4.43 24.94
CA GLU A 135 -18.55 5.76 24.65
C GLU A 135 -17.73 5.77 23.35
N GLU A 136 -16.98 4.70 23.08
CA GLU A 136 -16.16 4.56 21.87
C GLU A 136 -17.00 4.23 20.62
N TYR A 137 -18.15 3.56 20.80
CA TYR A 137 -19.02 3.12 19.70
C TYR A 137 -20.33 3.91 19.58
N ASN A 138 -20.38 5.15 20.06
CA ASN A 138 -21.57 6.03 19.97
C ASN A 138 -21.85 6.62 18.57
N PHE A 139 -20.96 6.38 17.60
CA PHE A 139 -21.06 6.94 16.25
C PHE A 139 -22.10 6.26 15.36
N TYR A 140 -22.52 5.03 15.70
CA TYR A 140 -23.43 4.26 14.86
C TYR A 140 -24.87 4.38 15.33
N PRO A 141 -25.81 4.77 14.46
CA PRO A 141 -27.19 5.03 14.85
C PRO A 141 -27.89 3.76 15.30
N ARG A 142 -28.75 3.89 16.32
CA ARG A 142 -29.63 2.80 16.75
C ARG A 142 -30.65 2.51 15.64
N SER A 143 -30.66 1.27 15.17
CA SER A 143 -31.61 0.74 14.17
C SER A 143 -32.82 0.14 14.86
#